data_AF-A0A829PNJ1-F1
#
_entry.id   AF-A0A829PNJ1-F1
#
_cell.length_a   1.000
_cell.length_b   1.000
_cell.length_c   1.000
_cell.angle_alpha   90.00
_cell.angle_beta   90.00
_cell.angle_gamma   90.00
#
_symmetry.space_group_name_H-M   'P 1'
#
loop_
_entity.id
_entity.type
_entity.pdbx_description
1 polymer ?
#
loop_
_entity_poly.entity_id
_entity_poly.type
_entity_poly.pdbx_seq_one_letter_code
_entity_poly.pdbx_strand_id
1 'polypeptide(L)'
;MVTHPARQIRLDELVTTTTVLALDRLLSEDSTFYGDLFPHAVKWQGVIYLEDGLHRAVRAALRNRVVLHARVFDMDQLRVV
;
A
#
# COMPACT_ATOMS: atom_id res chain seq x y z
N MET A 1 11.21 10.63 -8.77
CA MET A 1 10.03 10.08 -8.09
C MET A 1 9.31 11.23 -7.41
N VAL A 2 8.03 11.46 -7.72
CA VAL A 2 7.24 12.56 -7.17
C VAL A 2 6.84 12.20 -5.73
N THR A 3 7.35 12.96 -4.74
CA THR A 3 7.08 12.73 -3.32
C THR A 3 5.64 13.15 -3.00
N HIS A 4 4.69 12.22 -3.07
CA HIS A 4 3.33 12.45 -2.61
C HIS A 4 3.26 12.33 -1.08
N PRO A 5 2.53 13.22 -0.38
CA PRO A 5 2.35 13.08 1.06
C PRO A 5 1.65 11.75 1.38
N ALA A 6 2.14 11.05 2.40
CA ALA A 6 1.48 9.84 2.87
C ALA A 6 0.13 10.22 3.50
N ARG A 7 -0.93 9.51 3.11
CA ARG A 7 -2.28 9.69 3.67
C ARG A 7 -2.74 8.42 4.35
N GLN A 8 -3.64 8.57 5.31
CA GLN A 8 -4.32 7.41 5.89
C GLN A 8 -5.32 6.83 4.89
N ILE A 9 -5.25 5.52 4.69
CA ILE A 9 -6.19 4.74 3.90
C ILE A 9 -6.67 3.60 4.78
N ARG A 10 -7.94 3.25 4.67
CA ARG A 10 -8.44 2.07 5.36
C ARG A 10 -8.06 0.81 4.60
N LEU A 11 -7.77 -0.27 5.31
CA LEU A 11 -7.36 -1.53 4.66
C LEU A 11 -8.48 -2.16 3.83
N ASP A 12 -9.74 -1.92 4.19
CA ASP A 12 -10.93 -2.39 3.47
C ASP A 12 -11.18 -1.63 2.15
N GLU A 13 -10.56 -0.47 1.96
CA GLU A 13 -10.61 0.31 0.71
C GLU A 13 -9.55 -0.13 -0.31
N LEU A 14 -8.61 -1.00 0.08
CA LEU A 14 -7.50 -1.42 -0.76
C LEU A 14 -7.83 -2.69 -1.55
N VAL A 15 -7.59 -2.62 -2.86
CA VAL A 15 -7.58 -3.79 -3.74
C VAL A 15 -6.13 -4.22 -3.96
N THR A 16 -5.79 -5.45 -3.57
CA THR A 16 -4.44 -5.99 -3.77
C THR A 16 -4.23 -6.36 -5.24
N THR A 17 -3.13 -5.89 -5.83
CA THR A 17 -2.78 -6.18 -7.23
C THR A 17 -1.97 -7.48 -7.40
N THR A 18 -1.33 -7.95 -6.32
CA THR A 18 -0.56 -9.20 -6.30
C THR A 18 -1.23 -10.25 -5.42
N THR A 19 -1.23 -11.50 -5.90
CA THR A 19 -1.78 -12.67 -5.20
C THR A 19 -0.72 -13.44 -4.44
N VAL A 20 0.57 -13.16 -4.67
CA VAL A 20 1.68 -13.90 -4.07
C VAL A 20 2.15 -13.21 -2.81
N LEU A 21 1.98 -13.89 -1.68
CA LEU A 21 2.50 -13.47 -0.38
C LEU A 21 3.66 -14.38 0.03
N ALA A 22 4.87 -13.83 0.02
CA ALA A 22 6.05 -14.52 0.55
C ALA A 22 6.01 -14.52 2.09
N LEU A 23 5.67 -15.67 2.69
CA LEU A 23 5.42 -15.81 4.14
C LEU A 23 6.72 -15.74 4.97
N ASP A 24 7.81 -16.26 4.42
CA ASP A 24 9.18 -16.16 4.94
C ASP A 24 9.61 -14.69 5.12
N ARG A 25 9.25 -13.82 4.17
CA ARG A 25 9.51 -12.38 4.26
C ARG A 25 8.56 -11.65 5.19
N LEU A 26 7.32 -12.12 5.34
CA LEU A 26 6.35 -11.54 6.28
C LEU A 26 6.82 -11.69 7.74
N LEU A 27 7.46 -12.82 8.07
CA LEU A 27 7.84 -13.20 9.44
C LEU A 27 9.30 -12.87 9.79
N SER A 28 10.14 -12.56 8.81
CA SER A 28 11.54 -12.22 9.06
C SER A 28 11.69 -10.92 9.87
N GLU A 29 12.54 -10.97 10.90
CA GLU A 29 12.96 -9.81 11.72
C GLU A 29 13.95 -8.91 10.96
N ASP A 30 14.73 -9.52 10.06
CA ASP A 30 15.71 -8.89 9.16
C ASP A 30 15.10 -8.48 7.81
N SER A 31 13.77 -8.47 7.68
CA SER A 31 13.10 -7.92 6.49
C SER A 31 13.37 -6.43 6.45
N THR A 32 14.53 -6.10 5.93
CA THR A 32 15.02 -4.77 5.71
C THR A 32 13.93 -4.07 4.94
N PHE A 33 13.49 -2.95 5.50
CA PHE A 33 12.77 -1.87 4.85
C PHE A 33 13.57 -1.34 3.63
N TYR A 34 13.93 -2.20 2.67
CA TYR A 34 14.53 -1.78 1.41
C TYR A 34 13.41 -1.24 0.52
N GLY A 35 13.05 0.02 0.77
CA GLY A 35 11.97 0.71 0.09
C GLY A 35 11.24 1.69 1.01
N ASP A 36 10.59 2.65 0.39
CA ASP A 36 9.83 3.75 0.98
C ASP A 36 9.10 3.35 2.27
N LEU A 37 9.15 4.21 3.30
CA LEU A 37 8.52 3.92 4.61
C LEU A 37 7.01 3.67 4.50
N PHE A 38 6.40 4.10 3.41
CA PHE A 38 4.98 4.08 3.15
C PHE A 38 4.71 3.21 1.92
N PRO A 39 3.80 2.22 2.02
CA PRO A 39 3.21 1.54 0.87
C PRO A 39 2.80 2.52 -0.23
N HIS A 40 2.88 2.06 -1.48
CA HIS A 40 2.42 2.82 -2.62
C HIS A 40 1.09 2.25 -3.12
N ALA A 41 0.12 3.12 -3.33
CA ALA A 41 -1.16 2.77 -3.91
C ALA A 41 -1.51 3.71 -5.06
N VAL A 42 -2.29 3.22 -6.02
CA VAL A 42 -2.75 3.98 -7.17
C VAL A 42 -4.26 4.03 -7.13
N LYS A 43 -4.83 5.23 -7.18
CA LYS A 43 -6.26 5.40 -7.34
C LYS A 43 -6.59 5.49 -8.83
N TRP A 44 -7.44 4.59 -9.30
CA TRP A 44 -7.89 4.51 -10.68
C TRP A 44 -9.38 4.15 -10.73
N GLN A 45 -10.15 4.93 -11.48
CA GLN A 45 -11.60 4.82 -11.62
C GLN A 45 -12.32 4.74 -10.27
N GLY A 46 -11.89 5.54 -9.30
CA GLY A 46 -12.46 5.54 -7.94
C GLY A 46 -12.05 4.37 -7.06
N VAL A 47 -11.23 3.43 -7.54
CA VAL A 47 -10.74 2.27 -6.79
C VAL A 47 -9.28 2.48 -6.39
N ILE A 48 -8.90 2.08 -5.18
CA ILE A 48 -7.52 2.19 -4.68
C ILE A 48 -6.83 0.84 -4.79
N TYR A 49 -5.87 0.74 -5.69
CA TYR A 49 -5.06 -0.44 -5.92
C TYR A 49 -3.75 -0.35 -5.14
N LEU A 50 -3.45 -1.36 -4.33
CA LEU A 50 -2.16 -1.46 -3.64
C LEU A 50 -1.11 -1.95 -4.64
N GLU A 51 -0.23 -1.06 -5.08
CA GLU A 51 0.85 -1.35 -6.03
C GLU A 51 2.03 -2.03 -5.32
N ASP A 52 2.42 -1.51 -4.15
CA ASP A 52 3.51 -2.04 -3.35
C ASP A 52 3.19 -1.95 -1.85
N GLY A 53 3.80 -2.83 -1.05
CA GLY A 53 3.65 -2.87 0.39
C GLY A 53 2.60 -3.85 0.90
N LEU A 54 2.28 -4.91 0.15
CA LEU A 54 1.34 -5.97 0.56
C LEU A 54 1.69 -6.54 1.94
N HIS A 55 2.95 -6.87 2.20
CA HIS A 55 3.39 -7.39 3.50
C HIS A 55 3.12 -6.41 4.65
N ARG A 56 3.25 -5.10 4.41
CA ARG A 56 2.95 -4.07 5.42
C ARG A 56 1.44 -3.99 5.68
N ALA A 57 0.62 -4.06 4.64
CA ALA A 57 -0.83 -4.09 4.76
C ALA A 57 -1.29 -5.33 5.54
N VAL A 58 -0.76 -6.52 5.22
CA VAL A 58 -1.08 -7.76 5.92
C VAL A 58 -0.58 -7.72 7.37
N ARG A 59 0.63 -7.21 7.63
CA ARG A 59 1.13 -7.04 9.01
C ARG A 59 0.30 -6.03 9.80
N ALA A 60 -0.22 -4.98 9.19
CA ALA A 60 -1.15 -4.05 9.83
C ALA A 60 -2.47 -4.76 10.20
N ALA A 61 -3.05 -5.50 9.26
CA ALA A 61 -4.26 -6.31 9.50
C ALA A 61 -4.06 -7.33 10.63
N LEU A 62 -2.95 -8.06 10.63
CA LEU A 62 -2.62 -9.05 11.68
C LEU A 62 -2.43 -8.41 13.06
N ARG A 63 -2.04 -7.14 13.13
CA ARG A 63 -1.96 -6.36 14.38
C ARG A 63 -3.27 -5.66 14.73
N ASN A 64 -4.37 -6.07 14.12
CA ASN A 64 -5.70 -5.49 14.32
C ASN A 64 -5.78 -3.98 14.00
N ARG A 65 -4.92 -3.49 13.09
CA ARG A 65 -4.97 -2.11 12.60
C ARG A 65 -5.87 -2.06 11.37
N VAL A 66 -6.79 -1.10 11.36
CA VAL A 66 -7.74 -0.86 10.27
C VAL A 66 -7.25 0.18 9.24
N VAL A 67 -6.17 0.89 9.56
CA VAL A 67 -5.62 2.00 8.75
C VAL A 67 -4.15 1.75 8.43
N LEU A 68 -3.77 2.13 7.21
CA LEU A 68 -2.42 2.11 6.67
C LEU A 68 -2.05 3.50 6.16
N HIS A 69 -0.85 3.99 6.50
CA HIS A 69 -0.33 5.22 5.90
C HIS A 69 0.35 4.86 4.59
N ALA A 70 -0.18 5.32 3.47
CA ALA A 70 0.33 4.99 2.15
C ALA A 70 0.40 6.26 1.28
N ARG A 71 1.37 6.28 0.35
CA ARG A 71 1.42 7.28 -0.70
C ARG A 71 0.43 6.87 -1.76
N VAL A 72 -0.44 7.79 -2.16
CA VAL A 72 -1.39 7.51 -3.24
C VAL A 72 -1.14 8.38 -4.43
N PHE A 73 -1.00 7.73 -5.57
CA PHE A 73 -1.00 8.38 -6.86
C PHE A 73 -2.43 8.42 -7.41
N ASP A 74 -2.99 9.62 -7.59
CA ASP A 74 -4.34 9.80 -8.12
C ASP A 74 -4.31 9.92 -9.65
N MET A 75 -4.54 8.79 -10.34
CA MET A 75 -4.62 8.76 -11.80
C MET A 75 -5.91 9.36 -12.34
N ASP A 76 -6.97 9.43 -11.52
CA ASP A 76 -8.23 10.06 -11.94
C ASP A 76 -8.04 11.56 -12.16
N GLN A 77 -7.15 12.19 -11.37
CA GLN A 77 -6.79 13.61 -11.57
C GLN A 77 -6.06 13.87 -12.88
N LEU A 78 -5.24 12.91 -13.35
CA LEU A 78 -4.51 13.04 -14.60
C LEU A 78 -5.39 12.82 -15.84
N ARG A 79 -6.51 12.12 -15.70
CA ARG A 79 -7.45 11.87 -16.80
C ARG A 79 -8.32 13.08 -17.14
N VAL A 80 -8.44 14.06 -16.24
CA VAL A 80 -9.27 15.26 -16.42
C VAL A 80 -8.55 16.35 -17.25
N VAL A 81 -7.34 16.07 -17.73
CA VAL A 81 -6.52 17.01 -18.51
C VAL A 81 -6.40 16.58 -19.97
#